data_AF-A0A7C3JZF8-F1
#
_entry.id   AF-A0A7C3JZF8-F1
#
_cell.length_a   1.000
_cell.length_b   1.000
_cell.length_c   1.000
_cell.angle_alpha   90.00
_cell.angle_beta   90.00
_cell.angle_gamma   90.00
#
_symmetry.space_group_name_H-M   'P 1'
#
loop_
_entity.id
_entity.type
_entity.pdbx_description
1 polymer ?
#
loop_
_entity_poly.entity_id
_entity_poly.type
_entity_poly.pdbx_seq_one_letter_code
_entity_poly.pdbx_strand_id
1 'polypeptide(L)'
;LSQEAGLVPIVEPEVLMDGDHSIDRCFEATRRTLLAVYRQLALQRVTLEGSLLKPNMVLSGKDAPDRAPPEEVARQTLRCFLETVPAAVPGIVFLSGGQSDEEATVNLDAIARLAPALRAPWELSFSYGRGLQAAPQKAWSGKRENAAAAQQAFYHRAMVTSAARQGRYSPAMEK
;
A
#
# COMPACT_ATOMS: atom_id res chain seq x y z
N LEU A 1 14.70 19.36 4.17
CA LEU A 1 15.44 18.95 2.94
C LEU A 1 14.55 18.83 1.70
N SER A 2 13.74 17.77 1.49
CA SER A 2 12.99 17.63 0.22
C SER A 2 12.09 18.82 -0.08
N GLN A 3 11.33 19.28 0.91
CA GLN A 3 10.43 20.42 0.77
C GLN A 3 11.18 21.75 0.52
N GLU A 4 12.35 21.94 1.14
CA GLU A 4 13.22 23.10 0.87
C GLU A 4 13.73 23.10 -0.58
N ALA A 5 13.90 21.93 -1.17
CA ALA A 5 14.30 21.75 -2.57
C ALA A 5 13.10 21.77 -3.55
N GLY A 6 11.88 22.03 -3.08
CA GLY A 6 10.66 22.01 -3.91
C GLY A 6 10.21 20.61 -4.34
N LEU A 7 10.64 19.56 -3.64
CA LEU A 7 10.25 18.17 -3.89
C LEU A 7 9.25 17.67 -2.85
N VAL A 8 8.22 16.95 -3.29
CA VAL A 8 7.26 16.27 -2.40
C VAL A 8 7.91 15.01 -1.82
N PRO A 9 8.15 14.92 -0.49
CA PRO A 9 8.63 13.70 0.11
C PRO A 9 7.54 12.63 0.19
N ILE A 10 7.90 11.41 -0.20
CA ILE A 10 7.16 10.20 0.19
C ILE A 10 7.85 9.62 1.41
N VAL A 11 7.14 9.55 2.54
CA VAL A 11 7.66 9.01 3.79
C VAL A 11 7.29 7.53 3.87
N GLU A 12 8.29 6.65 3.87
CA GLU A 12 8.12 5.19 3.83
C GLU A 12 8.62 4.51 5.11
N PRO A 13 7.77 4.39 6.15
CA PRO A 13 8.11 3.67 7.38
C PRO A 13 7.58 2.23 7.31
N GLU A 14 8.27 1.35 6.57
CA GLU A 14 7.85 -0.05 6.40
C GLU A 14 8.04 -0.88 7.68
N VAL A 15 6.96 -1.43 8.21
CA VAL A 15 6.98 -2.56 9.13
C VAL A 15 6.98 -3.85 8.30
N LEU A 16 8.05 -4.61 8.40
CA LEU A 16 8.25 -5.84 7.61
C LEU A 16 7.21 -6.91 7.96
N MET A 17 6.72 -7.61 6.93
CA MET A 17 5.75 -8.70 7.08
C MET A 17 6.39 -10.04 7.49
N ASP A 18 7.72 -10.12 7.60
CA ASP A 18 8.43 -11.36 7.88
C ASP A 18 8.07 -11.92 9.27
N GLY A 19 7.92 -13.24 9.34
CA GLY A 19 7.60 -13.98 10.57
C GLY A 19 6.16 -14.49 10.65
N ASP A 20 5.81 -15.03 11.82
CA ASP A 20 4.56 -15.74 12.14
C ASP A 20 3.59 -14.91 13.00
N HIS A 21 3.84 -13.61 13.10
CA HIS A 21 3.09 -12.72 13.97
C HIS A 21 1.63 -12.52 13.53
N SER A 22 0.74 -12.28 14.48
CA SER A 22 -0.67 -11.98 14.20
C SER A 22 -0.86 -10.58 13.59
N ILE A 23 -2.01 -10.37 12.97
CA ILE A 23 -2.40 -9.04 12.47
C ILE A 23 -2.45 -7.98 13.58
N ASP A 24 -2.83 -8.35 14.81
CA ASP A 24 -2.83 -7.45 15.96
C ASP A 24 -1.41 -7.00 16.33
N ARG A 25 -0.41 -7.89 16.22
CA ARG A 25 0.99 -7.51 16.42
C ARG A 25 1.47 -6.55 15.34
N CYS A 26 1.10 -6.77 14.08
CA CYS A 26 1.38 -5.82 13.01
C CYS A 26 0.69 -4.48 13.26
N PHE A 27 -0.56 -4.49 13.74
CA PHE A 27 -1.32 -3.29 14.11
C PHE A 27 -0.57 -2.48 15.17
N GLU A 28 -0.16 -3.12 16.27
CA GLU A 28 0.58 -2.47 17.35
C GLU A 28 1.91 -1.86 16.87
N ALA A 29 2.67 -2.61 16.06
CA ALA A 29 3.93 -2.15 15.51
C ALA A 29 3.73 -0.97 14.54
N THR A 30 2.76 -1.07 13.63
CA THR A 30 2.43 -0.01 12.67
C THR A 30 1.96 1.25 13.39
N ARG A 31 1.06 1.12 14.37
CA ARG A 31 0.55 2.24 15.15
C ARG A 31 1.66 2.99 15.89
N ARG A 32 2.55 2.26 16.57
CA ARG A 32 3.72 2.84 17.26
C ARG A 32 4.64 3.57 16.30
N THR A 33 4.88 2.97 15.13
CA THR A 33 5.74 3.53 14.09
C THR A 33 5.16 4.83 13.53
N LEU A 34 3.89 4.84 13.14
CA LEU A 34 3.24 6.03 12.58
C LEU A 34 3.14 7.18 13.59
N LEU A 35 2.84 6.89 14.86
CA LEU A 35 2.87 7.92 15.91
C LEU A 35 4.26 8.54 16.08
N ALA A 36 5.32 7.73 16.02
CA ALA A 36 6.69 8.22 16.08
C ALA A 36 7.02 9.06 14.84
N VAL A 37 6.67 8.60 13.65
CA VAL A 37 6.88 9.31 12.38
C VAL A 37 6.24 10.70 12.41
N TYR A 38 4.94 10.80 12.68
CA TYR A 38 4.27 12.11 12.66
C TYR A 38 4.74 13.03 13.79
N ARG A 39 5.13 12.49 14.95
CA ARG A 39 5.81 13.28 15.98
C ARG A 39 7.11 13.88 15.45
N GLN A 40 7.94 13.09 14.76
CA GLN A 40 9.21 13.58 14.21
C GLN A 40 8.99 14.57 13.06
N LEU A 41 8.04 14.32 12.15
CA LEU A 41 7.69 15.24 11.07
C LEU A 41 7.24 16.60 11.62
N ALA A 42 6.44 16.62 12.68
CA ALA A 42 6.01 17.84 13.34
C ALA A 42 7.19 18.60 13.99
N LEU A 43 8.09 17.90 14.69
CA LEU A 43 9.29 18.51 15.30
C LEU A 43 10.20 19.16 14.24
N GLN A 44 10.27 18.55 13.05
CA GLN A 44 11.03 19.05 11.90
C GLN A 44 10.25 20.04 11.03
N ARG A 45 9.03 20.44 11.45
CA ARG A 45 8.18 21.42 10.76
C ARG A 45 7.87 21.05 9.31
N VAL A 46 7.70 19.76 9.04
CA VAL A 46 7.29 19.28 7.71
C VAL A 46 5.84 19.68 7.44
N THR A 47 5.60 20.29 6.28
CA THR A 47 4.23 20.60 5.81
C THR A 47 3.56 19.32 5.32
N LEU A 48 2.52 18.84 5.99
CA LEU A 48 1.93 17.53 5.70
C LEU A 48 1.13 17.51 4.40
N GLU A 49 0.53 18.65 4.04
CA GLU A 49 -0.22 18.89 2.80
C GLU A 49 0.65 18.71 1.55
N GLY A 50 1.97 18.90 1.71
CA GLY A 50 2.99 18.70 0.68
C GLY A 50 3.79 17.42 0.88
N SER A 51 3.18 16.34 1.34
CA SER A 51 3.82 15.03 1.56
C SER A 51 2.90 13.87 1.18
N LEU A 52 3.45 12.67 1.04
CA LEU A 52 2.69 11.43 0.94
C LEU A 52 3.20 10.42 1.96
N LEU A 53 2.32 9.54 2.43
CA LEU A 53 2.70 8.39 3.25
C LEU A 53 2.75 7.14 2.38
N LYS A 54 3.83 6.35 2.49
CA LYS A 54 3.95 5.02 1.89
C LYS A 54 4.13 3.96 2.99
N PRO A 55 3.04 3.52 3.64
CA PRO A 55 3.11 2.55 4.72
C PRO A 55 2.92 1.13 4.19
N ASN A 56 3.28 0.13 4.99
CA ASN A 56 2.72 -1.21 4.87
C ASN A 56 1.21 -1.21 5.14
N MET A 57 0.50 -2.20 4.59
CA MET A 57 -0.82 -2.57 5.10
C MET A 57 -0.66 -3.26 6.46
N VAL A 58 -1.70 -3.27 7.29
CA VAL A 58 -1.71 -4.06 8.52
C VAL A 58 -2.08 -5.49 8.17
N LEU A 59 -1.13 -6.42 8.27
CA LEU A 59 -1.21 -7.79 7.79
C LEU A 59 -0.82 -8.79 8.87
N SER A 60 -1.31 -10.04 8.79
CA SER A 60 -0.61 -11.14 9.47
C SER A 60 0.76 -11.36 8.82
N GLY A 61 1.71 -11.85 9.62
CA GLY A 61 3.02 -12.25 9.15
C GLY A 61 2.94 -13.26 8.00
N LYS A 62 3.94 -13.26 7.12
CA LYS A 62 3.98 -14.12 5.94
C LYS A 62 3.87 -15.60 6.28
N ASP A 63 4.49 -16.01 7.39
CA ASP A 63 4.58 -17.40 7.83
C ASP A 63 3.52 -17.73 8.90
N ALA A 64 2.57 -16.81 9.15
CA ALA A 64 1.50 -17.02 10.11
C ALA A 64 0.53 -18.11 9.60
N PRO A 65 0.12 -19.07 10.45
CA PRO A 65 -0.77 -20.15 10.03
C PRO A 65 -2.19 -19.64 9.67
N ASP A 66 -2.66 -18.62 10.38
CA ASP A 66 -3.98 -18.01 10.21
C ASP A 66 -3.84 -16.59 9.67
N ARG A 67 -3.55 -16.47 8.37
CA ARG A 67 -3.43 -15.16 7.71
C ARG A 67 -4.80 -14.49 7.61
N ALA A 68 -4.86 -13.21 7.99
CA ALA A 68 -6.10 -12.44 8.01
C ALA A 68 -6.69 -12.29 6.58
N PRO A 69 -8.01 -12.40 6.42
CA PRO A 69 -8.66 -12.17 5.13
C PRO A 69 -8.67 -10.68 4.77
N PRO A 70 -8.87 -10.33 3.49
CA PRO A 70 -8.80 -8.95 3.00
C PRO A 70 -9.70 -7.95 3.74
N GLU A 71 -10.89 -8.39 4.18
CA GLU A 71 -11.82 -7.54 4.91
C GLU A 71 -11.27 -7.16 6.30
N GLU A 72 -10.54 -8.07 6.94
CA GLU A 72 -9.90 -7.81 8.23
C GLU A 72 -8.66 -6.94 8.05
N VAL A 73 -7.85 -7.20 7.02
CA VAL A 73 -6.73 -6.33 6.61
C VAL A 73 -7.23 -4.90 6.40
N ALA A 74 -8.34 -4.72 5.68
CA ALA A 74 -8.92 -3.42 5.42
C ALA A 74 -9.37 -2.70 6.70
N ARG A 75 -10.09 -3.41 7.59
CA ARG A 75 -10.54 -2.86 8.88
C ARG A 75 -9.37 -2.42 9.75
N GLN A 76 -8.39 -3.31 9.94
CA GLN A 76 -7.23 -3.04 10.81
C GLN A 76 -6.35 -1.93 10.25
N THR A 77 -6.15 -1.90 8.93
CA THR A 77 -5.37 -0.84 8.26
C THR A 77 -6.03 0.52 8.41
N LEU A 78 -7.31 0.66 8.06
CA LEU A 78 -8.01 1.94 8.16
C LEU A 78 -8.16 2.40 9.60
N ARG A 79 -8.44 1.48 10.54
CA ARG A 79 -8.46 1.81 11.98
C ARG A 79 -7.10 2.37 12.43
N CYS A 80 -6.00 1.69 12.10
CA CYS A 80 -4.67 2.15 12.48
C CYS A 80 -4.38 3.55 11.94
N PHE A 81 -4.77 3.82 10.70
CA PHE A 81 -4.51 5.12 10.08
C PHE A 81 -5.40 6.22 10.64
N LEU A 82 -6.69 5.95 10.91
CA LEU A 82 -7.58 6.90 11.59
C LEU A 82 -7.09 7.25 13.00
N GLU A 83 -6.37 6.35 13.66
CA GLU A 83 -5.75 6.61 14.96
C GLU A 83 -4.42 7.38 14.90
N THR A 84 -3.74 7.43 13.74
CA THR A 84 -2.31 7.84 13.69
C THR A 84 -1.91 8.82 12.59
N VAL A 85 -2.66 8.89 11.49
CA VAL A 85 -2.34 9.72 10.33
C VAL A 85 -3.16 11.03 10.42
N PRO A 86 -2.53 12.21 10.39
CA PRO A 86 -3.27 13.48 10.34
C PRO A 86 -4.07 13.63 9.04
N ALA A 87 -5.27 14.19 9.12
CA ALA A 87 -6.13 14.45 7.96
C ALA A 87 -5.52 15.42 6.92
N ALA A 88 -4.50 16.20 7.32
CA ALA A 88 -3.78 17.12 6.43
C ALA A 88 -2.90 16.42 5.38
N VAL A 89 -2.56 15.15 5.58
CA VAL A 89 -1.84 14.37 4.56
C VAL A 89 -2.77 14.17 3.36
N PRO A 90 -2.39 14.50 2.12
CA PRO A 90 -3.31 14.40 0.98
C PRO A 90 -3.56 12.95 0.53
N GLY A 91 -2.58 12.06 0.71
CA GLY A 91 -2.71 10.70 0.22
C GLY A 91 -1.75 9.68 0.85
N ILE A 92 -2.22 8.44 0.83
CA ILE A 92 -1.51 7.25 1.29
C ILE A 92 -1.33 6.32 0.08
N VAL A 93 -0.08 6.01 -0.25
CA VAL A 93 0.31 5.18 -1.39
C VAL A 93 0.95 3.89 -0.88
N PHE A 94 0.17 2.81 -0.75
CA PHE A 94 0.64 1.57 -0.13
C PHE A 94 1.82 0.94 -0.86
N LEU A 95 2.77 0.39 -0.10
CA LEU A 95 3.76 -0.56 -0.62
C LEU A 95 3.17 -1.98 -0.69
N SER A 96 3.66 -2.81 -1.60
CA SER A 96 3.18 -4.20 -1.70
C SER A 96 3.81 -5.14 -0.65
N GLY A 97 4.97 -4.79 -0.09
CA GLY A 97 5.50 -5.37 1.16
C GLY A 97 5.90 -6.85 1.14
N GLY A 98 5.86 -7.53 -0.02
CA GLY A 98 6.11 -8.98 -0.12
C GLY A 98 4.87 -9.83 -0.36
N GLN A 99 3.69 -9.21 -0.36
CA GLN A 99 2.45 -9.80 -0.86
C GLN A 99 2.61 -10.25 -2.33
N SER A 100 1.83 -11.24 -2.74
CA SER A 100 1.67 -11.55 -4.17
C SER A 100 0.96 -10.41 -4.90
N ASP A 101 1.06 -10.38 -6.23
CA ASP A 101 0.39 -9.38 -7.07
C ASP A 101 -1.13 -9.37 -6.85
N GLU A 102 -1.73 -10.56 -6.71
CA GLU A 102 -3.16 -10.73 -6.43
C GLU A 102 -3.50 -10.27 -5.01
N GLU A 103 -2.75 -10.73 -3.99
CA GLU A 103 -3.01 -10.36 -2.59
C GLU A 103 -2.96 -8.84 -2.38
N ALA A 104 -1.94 -8.17 -2.91
CA ALA A 104 -1.81 -6.71 -2.81
C ALA A 104 -2.96 -5.96 -3.53
N THR A 105 -3.53 -6.57 -4.57
CA THR A 105 -4.66 -6.00 -5.32
C THR A 105 -5.96 -6.16 -4.56
N VAL A 106 -6.23 -7.37 -4.06
CA VAL A 106 -7.44 -7.69 -3.30
C VAL A 106 -7.49 -6.89 -2.00
N ASN A 107 -6.38 -6.78 -1.28
CA ASN A 107 -6.32 -5.99 -0.05
C ASN A 107 -6.51 -4.49 -0.31
N LEU A 108 -5.91 -3.95 -1.38
CA LEU A 108 -6.13 -2.56 -1.78
C LEU A 108 -7.61 -2.29 -2.12
N ASP A 109 -8.25 -3.21 -2.84
CA ASP A 109 -9.66 -3.11 -3.19
C ASP A 109 -10.57 -3.13 -1.96
N ALA A 110 -10.31 -4.04 -1.01
CA ALA A 110 -11.05 -4.11 0.24
C ALA A 110 -10.92 -2.81 1.06
N ILE A 111 -9.70 -2.25 1.14
CA ILE A 111 -9.43 -0.96 1.77
C ILE A 111 -10.21 0.16 1.06
N ALA A 112 -10.14 0.23 -0.27
CA ALA A 112 -10.79 1.26 -1.06
C ALA A 112 -12.32 1.23 -0.93
N ARG A 113 -12.93 0.04 -0.86
CA ARG A 113 -14.38 -0.12 -0.65
C ARG A 113 -14.83 0.31 0.74
N LEU A 114 -14.01 0.05 1.77
CA LEU A 114 -14.36 0.34 3.16
C LEU A 114 -14.15 1.82 3.52
N ALA A 115 -13.16 2.47 2.92
CA ALA A 115 -12.75 3.83 3.26
C ALA A 115 -13.88 4.88 3.24
N PRO A 116 -14.81 4.91 2.24
CA PRO A 116 -15.93 5.86 2.25
C PRO A 116 -16.86 5.68 3.44
N ALA A 117 -17.13 4.44 3.86
CA ALA A 117 -18.01 4.16 5.00
C ALA A 117 -17.41 4.67 6.32
N LEU A 118 -16.08 4.67 6.43
CA LEU A 118 -15.35 5.20 7.58
C LEU A 118 -14.99 6.69 7.45
N ARG A 119 -15.36 7.35 6.33
CA ARG A 119 -14.99 8.73 6.01
C ARG A 119 -13.49 8.98 6.12
N ALA A 120 -12.69 8.03 5.63
CA ALA A 120 -11.24 8.20 5.60
C ALA A 120 -10.89 9.49 4.81
N PRO A 121 -10.12 10.43 5.39
CA PRO A 121 -9.96 11.76 4.82
C PRO A 121 -8.87 11.85 3.73
N TRP A 122 -8.16 10.75 3.46
CA TRP A 122 -7.02 10.71 2.54
C TRP A 122 -7.39 10.01 1.24
N GLU A 123 -6.72 10.39 0.15
CA GLU A 123 -6.67 9.54 -1.03
C GLU A 123 -5.91 8.25 -0.74
N LEU A 124 -6.46 7.11 -1.15
CA LEU A 124 -5.82 5.80 -0.99
C LEU A 124 -5.40 5.29 -2.37
N SER A 125 -4.13 4.89 -2.50
CA SER A 125 -3.56 4.43 -3.76
C SER A 125 -2.37 3.50 -3.54
N PHE A 126 -1.60 3.23 -4.59
CA PHE A 126 -0.50 2.27 -4.58
C PHE A 126 0.82 2.90 -5.02
N SER A 127 1.91 2.46 -4.40
CA SER A 127 3.29 2.69 -4.79
C SER A 127 4.01 1.34 -4.84
N TYR A 128 3.69 0.57 -5.88
CA TYR A 128 4.11 -0.83 -5.99
C TYR A 128 5.35 -0.98 -6.88
N GLY A 129 6.34 -1.72 -6.37
CA GLY A 129 7.43 -2.28 -7.16
C GLY A 129 7.05 -3.64 -7.72
N ARG A 130 7.34 -4.70 -6.95
CA ARG A 130 7.02 -6.10 -7.32
C ARG A 130 5.58 -6.30 -7.77
N GLY A 131 4.62 -5.72 -7.04
CA GLY A 131 3.17 -5.83 -7.34
C GLY A 131 2.72 -5.35 -8.73
N LEU A 132 3.57 -4.61 -9.45
CA LEU A 132 3.34 -4.21 -10.85
C LEU A 132 4.37 -4.81 -11.82
N GLN A 133 5.54 -5.23 -11.33
CA GLN A 133 6.69 -5.54 -12.17
C GLN A 133 7.02 -7.05 -12.25
N ALA A 134 6.51 -7.89 -11.35
CA ALA A 134 6.82 -9.33 -11.36
C ALA A 134 6.36 -10.01 -12.66
N ALA A 135 5.09 -9.83 -13.05
CA ALA A 135 4.53 -10.35 -14.30
C ALA A 135 5.25 -9.84 -15.57
N PRO A 136 5.45 -8.52 -15.79
CA PRO A 136 6.13 -8.04 -16.98
C PRO A 136 7.62 -8.41 -17.01
N GLN A 137 8.31 -8.49 -15.87
CA GLN A 137 9.70 -8.95 -15.83
C GLN A 137 9.82 -10.41 -16.27
N LYS A 138 8.88 -11.27 -15.82
CA LYS A 138 8.79 -12.67 -16.27
C LYS A 138 8.51 -12.77 -17.76
N ALA A 139 7.54 -12.01 -18.27
CA ALA A 139 7.21 -11.97 -19.70
C ALA A 139 8.40 -11.48 -20.55
N TRP A 140 9.13 -10.47 -20.07
CA TRP A 140 10.30 -9.95 -20.76
C TRP A 140 11.43 -10.98 -20.86
N SER A 141 11.76 -11.66 -19.75
CA SER A 141 12.84 -12.66 -19.69
C SER A 141 14.20 -12.15 -20.21
N GLY A 142 14.47 -10.84 -20.18
CA GLY A 142 15.70 -10.23 -20.69
C GLY A 142 15.82 -10.21 -22.22
N LYS A 143 14.76 -10.58 -22.96
CA LYS A 143 14.77 -10.72 -24.42
C LYS A 143 14.12 -9.52 -25.09
N ARG A 144 14.81 -8.91 -26.05
CA ARG A 144 14.34 -7.67 -26.71
C ARG A 144 13.05 -7.91 -27.51
N GLU A 145 12.93 -9.09 -28.12
CA GLU A 145 11.75 -9.54 -28.85
C GLU A 145 10.49 -9.64 -27.99
N ASN A 146 10.63 -9.79 -26.66
CA ASN A 146 9.51 -9.90 -25.72
C ASN A 146 9.00 -8.55 -25.20
N ALA A 147 9.55 -7.42 -25.67
CA ALA A 147 9.20 -6.10 -25.15
C ALA A 147 7.69 -5.81 -25.20
N ALA A 148 7.01 -6.17 -26.29
CA ALA A 148 5.56 -5.97 -26.43
C ALA A 148 4.77 -6.81 -25.43
N ALA A 149 5.15 -8.07 -25.21
CA ALA A 149 4.50 -8.94 -24.24
C ALA A 149 4.68 -8.42 -22.80
N ALA A 150 5.86 -7.90 -22.48
CA ALA A 150 6.14 -7.28 -21.18
C ALA A 150 5.32 -6.00 -20.96
N GLN A 151 5.22 -5.14 -21.98
CA GLN A 151 4.38 -3.92 -21.92
C GLN A 151 2.90 -4.26 -21.71
N GLN A 152 2.38 -5.27 -22.42
CA GLN A 152 1.00 -5.72 -22.26
C GLN A 152 0.74 -6.26 -20.84
N ALA A 153 1.67 -7.05 -20.29
CA ALA A 153 1.57 -7.55 -18.92
C ALA A 153 1.58 -6.42 -17.89
N PHE A 154 2.46 -5.41 -18.07
CA PHE A 154 2.49 -4.24 -17.18
C PHE A 154 1.19 -3.43 -17.27
N TYR A 155 0.69 -3.18 -18.48
CA TYR A 155 -0.56 -2.46 -18.70
C TYR A 155 -1.74 -3.16 -18.03
N HIS A 156 -1.83 -4.48 -18.19
CA HIS A 156 -2.85 -5.30 -17.53
C HIS A 156 -2.78 -5.16 -16.00
N ARG A 157 -1.60 -5.33 -15.39
CA ARG A 157 -1.42 -5.13 -13.94
C ARG A 157 -1.82 -3.73 -13.50
N ALA A 158 -1.39 -2.69 -14.22
CA ALA A 158 -1.74 -1.31 -13.92
C ALA A 158 -3.26 -1.05 -13.98
N MET A 159 -3.95 -1.62 -14.97
CA MET A 159 -5.40 -1.54 -15.11
C MET A 159 -6.12 -2.21 -13.94
N VAL A 160 -5.69 -3.41 -13.56
CA VAL A 160 -6.28 -4.19 -12.46
C VAL A 160 -6.05 -3.47 -11.11
N THR A 161 -4.83 -3.01 -10.83
CA THR A 161 -4.53 -2.27 -9.60
C THR A 161 -5.24 -0.91 -9.56
N SER A 162 -5.44 -0.24 -10.72
CA SER A 162 -6.25 0.96 -10.81
C SER A 162 -7.72 0.70 -10.48
N ALA A 163 -8.28 -0.44 -10.89
CA ALA A 163 -9.63 -0.83 -10.50
C ALA A 163 -9.74 -1.12 -9.00
N ALA A 164 -8.73 -1.76 -8.41
CA ALA A 164 -8.65 -1.97 -6.96
C ALA A 164 -8.62 -0.65 -6.18
N ARG A 165 -7.82 0.34 -6.61
CA ARG A 165 -7.83 1.70 -6.03
C ARG A 165 -9.25 2.30 -5.99
N GLN A 166 -10.08 1.99 -6.97
CA GLN A 166 -11.45 2.51 -7.08
C GLN A 166 -12.49 1.66 -6.33
N GLY A 167 -12.09 0.56 -5.68
CA GLY A 167 -13.00 -0.40 -5.06
C GLY A 167 -13.84 -1.18 -6.10
N ARG A 168 -13.31 -1.37 -7.30
CA ARG A 168 -14.01 -1.98 -8.46
C ARG A 168 -13.28 -3.20 -9.01
N TYR A 169 -12.28 -3.72 -8.30
CA TYR A 169 -11.61 -4.95 -8.72
C TYR A 169 -12.60 -6.11 -8.74
N SER A 170 -12.40 -7.03 -9.67
CA SER A 170 -13.05 -8.33 -9.64
C SER A 170 -12.09 -9.41 -10.16
N PRO A 171 -12.17 -10.65 -9.66
CA PRO A 171 -11.31 -11.74 -10.12
C PRO A 171 -11.41 -12.03 -11.63
N ALA A 172 -12.51 -11.64 -12.28
CA ALA A 172 -12.68 -11.78 -13.72
C ALA A 172 -11.72 -10.89 -14.53
N MET A 173 -11.16 -9.83 -13.92
CA MET A 173 -10.22 -8.91 -14.57
C MET A 173 -8.81 -9.48 -14.69
N GLU A 174 -8.50 -10.58 -13.99
CA GLU A 174 -7.19 -11.24 -14.04
C GLU A 174 -7.02 -12.16 -15.26
N LYS A 175 -8.08 -12.37 -16.04
CA LYS A 175 -8.13 -13.27 -17.20
C LYS A 175 -7.94 -12.55 -18.53
#